data_AF-A0A6J0ZKC0-F1
#
_entry.id   AF-A0A6J0ZKC0-F1
#
_cell.length_a   1.000
_cell.length_b   1.000
_cell.length_c   1.000
_cell.angle_alpha   90.00
_cell.angle_beta   90.00
_cell.angle_gamma   90.00
#
_symmetry.space_group_name_H-M   'P 1'
#
loop_
_entity.id
_entity.type
_entity.pdbx_description
1 polymer ?
#
loop_
_entity_poly.entity_id
_entity_poly.type
_entity_poly.pdbx_seq_one_letter_code
_entity_poly.pdbx_strand_id
1 'polypeptide(L)'
;MSQQSQSISLLEETDKQIREQACSEQLKRLKETRNKNREEVIDFVRHCTWYRVSLFSRWKQRGMYATCMWIVQLLLVLSKLDSVFIYIPEFYLEALVDCFHVLRKSDPPFVPPAIFIKQGLTSFVTFVVTHFNDPRISSADLRDLLLQSISVLVQYREYLAAFENNEAAKQRMPKALLSAFDNRSWVPVTNILLRLCKGSGFGSSKHGESSSSSVIFQRLLREACVNDEELFSAFLNRLFNTLSWSMTEFSVSIREMQEKYQVLEFQQRKCCVIFDLSCNLARVLEFCTYEIPQAFLSGPDTNLRRLTELIVFILNHITTAADSEFFDLLLRRHGQSLEKVNRGMIFAPLVGIIVNLLDASAESELKEQNDVVSIFASMDCPEIMHCGFQYLLEYNWATSFRGEAYLPKLCQLENFLSLLISHTEPQKIEGLQSGEMDADDGMCCICYACEADAQFAPCSHRSCFGCITRHLLNCKRCFFCNATVLEVVRTIEKTVER
;
A
#
# COMPACT_ATOMS: atom_id res chain seq x y z
N MET A 1 2.40 26.02 -17.88
CA MET A 1 1.95 24.93 -18.78
C MET A 1 0.43 24.75 -18.74
N SER A 2 -0.22 24.55 -17.57
CA SER A 2 -1.69 24.36 -17.49
C SER A 2 -2.53 25.49 -18.09
N GLN A 3 -2.22 26.75 -17.76
CA GLN A 3 -2.96 27.91 -18.28
C GLN A 3 -2.77 28.09 -19.79
N GLN A 4 -1.55 27.88 -20.30
CA GLN A 4 -1.27 27.93 -21.74
C GLN A 4 -2.04 26.86 -22.51
N SER A 5 -2.07 25.62 -22.00
CA SER A 5 -2.84 24.52 -22.61
C SER A 5 -4.34 24.83 -22.65
N GLN A 6 -4.85 25.46 -21.59
CA GLN A 6 -6.25 25.89 -21.50
C GLN A 6 -6.57 27.02 -22.49
N SER A 7 -5.69 28.01 -22.63
CA SER A 7 -5.87 29.08 -23.63
C SER A 7 -5.78 28.57 -25.07
N ILE A 8 -4.92 27.56 -25.34
CA ILE A 8 -4.86 26.89 -26.64
C ILE A 8 -6.16 26.13 -26.92
N SER A 9 -6.70 25.37 -25.96
CA SER A 9 -7.97 24.65 -26.16
C SER A 9 -9.15 25.60 -26.37
N LEU A 10 -9.16 26.72 -25.65
CA LEU A 10 -10.18 27.78 -25.84
C LEU A 10 -10.09 28.40 -27.23
N LEU A 11 -8.88 28.59 -27.77
CA LEU A 11 -8.67 29.07 -29.13
C LEU A 11 -9.18 28.05 -30.17
N GLU A 12 -8.84 26.77 -30.01
CA GLU A 12 -9.28 25.68 -30.89
C GLU A 12 -10.80 25.51 -30.89
N GLU A 13 -11.43 25.60 -29.72
CA GLU A 13 -12.89 25.56 -29.57
C GLU A 13 -13.56 26.78 -30.21
N THR A 14 -12.98 27.97 -30.04
CA THR A 14 -13.48 29.19 -30.71
C THR A 14 -13.36 29.08 -32.23
N ASP A 15 -12.26 28.52 -32.75
CA ASP A 15 -12.09 28.28 -34.19
C ASP A 15 -13.07 27.23 -34.74
N LYS A 16 -13.41 26.21 -33.94
CA LYS A 16 -14.45 25.24 -34.28
C LYS A 16 -15.83 25.90 -34.37
N GLN A 17 -16.21 26.69 -33.36
CA GLN A 17 -17.49 27.41 -33.35
C GLN A 17 -17.60 28.40 -34.53
N ILE A 18 -16.51 29.07 -34.92
CA ILE A 18 -16.49 29.95 -36.10
C ILE A 18 -16.75 29.17 -37.40
N ARG A 19 -16.30 27.91 -37.51
CA ARG A 19 -16.52 27.07 -38.70
C ARG A 19 -17.96 26.55 -38.81
N GLU A 20 -18.65 26.40 -37.69
CA GLU A 20 -19.99 25.81 -37.61
C GLU A 20 -21.13 26.85 -37.63
N GLN A 21 -20.85 28.14 -37.35
CA GLN A 21 -21.87 29.20 -37.20
C GLN A 21 -22.17 29.99 -38.49
N ALA A 22 -23.46 30.18 -38.82
CA ALA A 22 -23.91 30.94 -40.00
C ALA A 22 -24.38 32.40 -39.74
N CYS A 23 -24.54 32.81 -38.48
CA CYS A 23 -25.10 34.13 -38.11
C CYS A 23 -24.03 35.24 -38.03
N SER A 24 -24.23 36.36 -38.72
CA SER A 24 -23.19 37.40 -38.93
C SER A 24 -22.74 38.13 -37.65
N GLU A 25 -23.63 38.35 -36.69
CA GLU A 25 -23.33 39.11 -35.48
C GLU A 25 -22.65 38.27 -34.39
N GLN A 26 -23.07 37.00 -34.25
CA GLN A 26 -22.36 36.03 -33.41
C GLN A 26 -20.97 35.72 -33.99
N LEU A 27 -20.82 35.66 -35.31
CA LEU A 27 -19.53 35.47 -35.98
C LEU A 27 -18.56 36.63 -35.68
N LYS A 28 -19.04 37.87 -35.59
CA LYS A 28 -18.21 39.03 -35.18
C LYS A 28 -17.70 38.87 -33.75
N ARG A 29 -18.59 38.54 -32.80
CA ARG A 29 -18.21 38.30 -31.40
C ARG A 29 -17.22 37.16 -31.25
N LEU A 30 -17.43 36.05 -31.96
CA LEU A 30 -16.49 34.92 -31.97
C LEU A 30 -15.12 35.29 -32.53
N LYS A 31 -15.05 36.11 -33.59
CA LYS A 31 -13.78 36.61 -34.14
C LYS A 31 -13.04 37.53 -33.17
N GLU A 32 -13.75 38.36 -32.42
CA GLU A 32 -13.18 39.20 -31.36
C GLU A 32 -12.63 38.34 -30.21
N THR A 33 -13.41 37.37 -29.73
CA THR A 33 -12.96 36.40 -28.71
C THR A 33 -11.75 35.61 -29.17
N ARG A 34 -11.72 35.17 -30.44
CA ARG A 34 -10.55 34.49 -31.02
C ARG A 34 -9.31 35.38 -31.01
N ASN A 35 -9.44 36.66 -31.35
CA ASN A 35 -8.31 37.58 -31.33
C ASN A 35 -7.78 37.78 -29.91
N LYS A 36 -8.66 37.94 -28.92
CA LYS A 36 -8.28 38.03 -27.51
C LYS A 36 -7.55 36.77 -27.04
N ASN A 37 -8.12 35.58 -27.28
CA ASN A 37 -7.50 34.31 -26.94
C ASN A 37 -6.13 34.14 -27.63
N ARG A 38 -6.00 34.61 -28.88
CA ARG A 38 -4.74 34.58 -29.63
C ARG A 38 -3.69 35.49 -28.99
N GLU A 39 -4.05 36.71 -28.60
CA GLU A 39 -3.14 37.63 -27.90
C GLU A 39 -2.68 37.05 -26.57
N GLU A 40 -3.59 36.48 -25.78
CA GLU A 40 -3.24 35.79 -24.53
C GLU A 40 -2.25 34.65 -24.77
N VAL A 41 -2.49 33.80 -25.78
CA VAL A 41 -1.55 32.72 -26.15
C VAL A 41 -0.18 33.27 -26.56
N ILE A 42 -0.15 34.35 -27.35
CA ILE A 42 1.10 35.00 -27.77
C ILE A 42 1.87 35.52 -26.54
N ASP A 43 1.20 36.18 -25.61
CA ASP A 43 1.82 36.71 -24.40
C ASP A 43 2.33 35.59 -23.49
N PHE A 44 1.58 34.48 -23.35
CA PHE A 44 2.09 33.29 -22.65
C PHE A 44 3.35 32.73 -23.31
N VAL A 45 3.38 32.61 -24.64
CA VAL A 45 4.57 32.14 -25.37
C VAL A 45 5.75 33.10 -25.17
N ARG A 46 5.51 34.42 -25.21
CA ARG A 46 6.54 35.44 -24.94
C ARG A 46 7.07 35.33 -23.52
N HIS A 47 6.21 35.24 -22.51
CA HIS A 47 6.61 35.06 -21.11
C HIS A 47 7.40 33.76 -20.91
N CYS A 48 6.94 32.64 -21.47
CA CYS A 48 7.68 31.37 -21.42
C CYS A 48 9.06 31.49 -22.07
N THR A 49 9.15 32.18 -23.21
CA THR A 49 10.43 32.43 -23.89
C THR A 49 11.35 33.32 -23.05
N TRP A 50 10.79 34.38 -22.44
CA TRP A 50 11.55 35.29 -21.60
C TRP A 50 12.08 34.60 -20.34
N TYR A 51 11.28 33.77 -19.69
CA TYR A 51 11.74 32.92 -18.59
C TYR A 51 12.80 31.91 -19.04
N ARG A 52 12.60 31.27 -20.20
CA ARG A 52 13.57 30.31 -20.76
C ARG A 52 14.93 30.97 -21.02
N VAL A 53 14.96 32.16 -21.58
CA VAL A 53 16.20 32.89 -21.89
C VAL A 53 16.82 33.50 -20.64
N SER A 54 16.00 34.11 -19.77
CA SER A 54 16.49 34.91 -18.64
C SER A 54 16.80 34.07 -17.41
N LEU A 55 15.86 33.22 -16.97
CA LEU A 55 16.02 32.44 -15.73
C LEU A 55 16.59 31.05 -15.99
N PHE A 56 16.17 30.42 -17.09
CA PHE A 56 16.49 29.02 -17.40
C PHE A 56 17.51 28.87 -18.54
N SER A 57 18.41 29.84 -18.68
CA SER A 57 19.51 29.73 -19.64
C SER A 57 20.36 28.49 -19.33
N ARG A 58 20.95 27.88 -20.38
CA ARG A 58 21.71 26.62 -20.25
C ARG A 58 22.82 26.69 -19.20
N TRP A 59 23.51 27.82 -19.06
CA TRP A 59 24.58 27.97 -18.07
C TRP A 59 24.03 28.06 -16.64
N LYS A 60 22.90 28.77 -16.42
CA LYS A 60 22.24 28.85 -15.09
C LYS A 60 21.78 27.48 -14.64
N GLN A 61 21.24 26.68 -15.56
CA GLN A 61 20.79 25.32 -15.26
C GLN A 61 21.95 24.38 -14.95
N ARG A 62 23.06 24.48 -15.69
CA ARG A 62 24.31 23.76 -15.36
C ARG A 62 24.84 24.17 -14.00
N GLY A 63 24.82 25.46 -13.69
CA GLY A 63 25.18 26.00 -12.37
C GLY A 63 24.28 25.43 -11.27
N MET A 64 22.96 25.44 -11.47
CA MET A 64 22.00 24.87 -10.53
C MET A 64 22.24 23.38 -10.30
N TYR A 65 22.49 22.61 -11.37
CA TYR A 65 22.85 21.20 -11.24
C TYR A 65 24.16 20.99 -10.47
N ALA A 66 25.21 21.75 -10.79
CA ALA A 66 26.48 21.69 -10.07
C ALA A 66 26.31 22.03 -8.58
N THR A 67 25.52 23.06 -8.27
CA THR A 67 25.16 23.43 -6.90
C THR A 67 24.38 22.32 -6.20
N CYS A 68 23.38 21.71 -6.87
CA CYS A 68 22.66 20.56 -6.30
C CYS A 68 23.61 19.43 -5.94
N MET A 69 24.46 19.00 -6.87
CA MET A 69 25.39 17.90 -6.63
C MET A 69 26.39 18.24 -5.53
N TRP A 70 26.86 19.48 -5.46
CA TRP A 70 27.71 19.95 -4.38
C TRP A 70 26.99 19.93 -3.03
N ILE A 71 25.74 20.41 -2.95
CA ILE A 71 24.93 20.36 -1.72
C ILE A 71 24.72 18.92 -1.27
N VAL A 72 24.40 17.98 -2.17
CA VAL A 72 24.29 16.55 -1.82
C VAL A 72 25.57 16.05 -1.14
N GLN A 73 26.74 16.32 -1.75
CA GLN A 73 28.02 15.88 -1.18
C GLN A 73 28.29 16.54 0.17
N LEU A 74 28.01 17.84 0.29
CA LEU A 74 28.16 18.56 1.54
C LEU A 74 27.29 17.93 2.64
N LEU A 75 26.00 17.69 2.37
CA LEU A 75 25.09 17.08 3.34
C LEU A 75 25.52 15.66 3.70
N LEU A 76 26.03 14.86 2.76
CA LEU A 76 26.59 13.53 3.03
C LEU A 76 27.85 13.55 3.90
N VAL A 77 28.69 14.58 3.76
CA VAL A 77 29.88 14.74 4.61
C VAL A 77 29.46 15.21 6.00
N LEU A 78 28.59 16.21 6.07
CA LEU A 78 28.11 16.75 7.34
C LEU A 78 27.27 15.73 8.12
N SER A 79 26.55 14.83 7.46
CA SER A 79 25.77 13.79 8.15
C SER A 79 26.60 12.71 8.82
N LYS A 80 27.91 12.67 8.56
CA LYS A 80 28.89 11.87 9.32
C LYS A 80 29.35 12.55 10.60
N LEU A 81 29.06 13.84 10.77
CA LEU A 81 29.39 14.63 11.94
C LEU A 81 28.12 14.81 12.78
N ASP A 82 27.83 13.84 13.65
CA ASP A 82 26.54 13.71 14.35
C ASP A 82 26.06 15.01 15.03
N SER A 83 26.96 15.72 15.72
CA SER A 83 26.60 16.95 16.44
C SER A 83 26.32 18.15 15.53
N VAL A 84 26.80 18.15 14.29
CA VAL A 84 26.68 19.29 13.37
C VAL A 84 25.46 19.16 12.46
N PHE A 85 25.10 17.93 12.08
CA PHE A 85 24.04 17.68 11.10
C PHE A 85 22.67 18.24 11.53
N ILE A 86 22.35 18.19 12.82
CA ILE A 86 21.07 18.68 13.38
C ILE A 86 20.91 20.21 13.22
N TYR A 87 22.01 20.96 13.11
CA TYR A 87 21.97 22.42 12.98
C TYR A 87 21.91 22.90 11.53
N ILE A 88 21.90 22.00 10.55
CA ILE A 88 21.81 22.38 9.14
C ILE A 88 20.42 22.95 8.85
N PRO A 89 20.31 24.16 8.28
CA PRO A 89 19.03 24.73 7.90
C PRO A 89 18.26 23.86 6.91
N GLU A 90 16.96 23.67 7.18
CA GLU A 90 16.02 22.87 6.38
C GLU A 90 16.02 23.23 4.90
N PHE A 91 16.18 24.52 4.60
CA PHE A 91 16.25 25.07 3.26
C PHE A 91 17.28 24.38 2.35
N TYR A 92 18.43 23.93 2.88
CA TYR A 92 19.42 23.24 2.06
C TYR A 92 18.91 21.91 1.52
N LEU A 93 18.12 21.18 2.31
CA LEU A 93 17.53 19.91 1.93
C LEU A 93 16.36 20.13 0.98
N GLU A 94 15.44 21.03 1.33
CA GLU A 94 14.27 21.36 0.51
C GLU A 94 14.69 21.85 -0.88
N ALA A 95 15.56 22.86 -0.95
CA ALA A 95 16.05 23.41 -2.21
C ALA A 95 16.80 22.35 -3.04
N LEU A 96 17.56 21.47 -2.38
CA LEU A 96 18.24 20.37 -3.06
C LEU A 96 17.24 19.44 -3.76
N VAL A 97 16.22 18.96 -3.04
CA VAL A 97 15.25 18.00 -3.56
C VAL A 97 14.41 18.62 -4.67
N ASP A 98 13.96 19.86 -4.47
CA ASP A 98 13.17 20.59 -5.44
C ASP A 98 13.96 20.85 -6.73
N CYS A 99 15.17 21.39 -6.62
CA CYS A 99 16.00 21.63 -7.78
C CYS A 99 16.33 20.32 -8.53
N PHE A 100 16.59 19.22 -7.80
CA PHE A 100 16.80 17.91 -8.41
C PHE A 100 15.58 17.46 -9.24
N HIS A 101 14.37 17.52 -8.69
CA HIS A 101 13.17 17.09 -9.42
C HIS A 101 12.76 18.04 -10.54
N VAL A 102 12.97 19.35 -10.39
CA VAL A 102 12.74 20.34 -11.46
C VAL A 102 13.67 20.07 -12.65
N LEU A 103 14.96 19.81 -12.39
CA LEU A 103 15.92 19.46 -13.44
C LEU A 103 15.60 18.10 -14.09
N ARG A 104 15.09 17.14 -13.31
CA ARG A 104 14.69 15.82 -13.81
C ARG A 104 13.44 15.87 -14.70
N LYS A 105 12.44 16.66 -14.32
CA LYS A 105 11.12 16.76 -15.00
C LYS A 105 11.11 17.75 -16.17
N SER A 106 12.21 18.43 -16.45
CA SER A 106 12.25 19.45 -17.50
C SER A 106 11.98 18.90 -18.90
N ASP A 107 11.16 19.61 -19.67
CA ASP A 107 10.90 19.33 -21.08
C ASP A 107 11.14 20.59 -21.95
N PRO A 108 12.13 20.57 -22.88
CA PRO A 108 13.08 19.49 -23.15
C PRO A 108 14.06 19.26 -21.98
N PRO A 109 14.66 18.06 -21.86
CA PRO A 109 15.59 17.75 -20.76
C PRO A 109 16.81 18.68 -20.80
N PHE A 110 16.98 19.48 -19.75
CA PHE A 110 18.06 20.45 -19.66
C PHE A 110 19.44 19.81 -19.43
N VAL A 111 19.44 18.71 -18.67
CA VAL A 111 20.57 17.81 -18.48
C VAL A 111 20.11 16.45 -19.01
N PRO A 112 20.80 15.83 -19.99
CA PRO A 112 20.47 14.49 -20.44
C PRO A 112 20.40 13.53 -19.23
N PRO A 113 19.42 12.63 -19.14
CA PRO A 113 19.35 11.62 -18.07
C PRO A 113 20.67 10.87 -17.89
N ALA A 114 21.40 10.64 -18.99
CA ALA A 114 22.74 10.04 -18.96
C ALA A 114 23.77 10.80 -18.10
N ILE A 115 23.71 12.14 -18.02
CA ILE A 115 24.61 12.94 -17.16
C ILE A 115 24.18 12.80 -15.70
N PHE A 116 22.87 12.86 -15.41
CA PHE A 116 22.35 12.56 -14.07
C PHE A 116 22.83 11.20 -13.57
N ILE A 117 22.67 10.17 -14.39
CA ILE A 117 23.04 8.79 -14.06
C ILE A 117 24.55 8.66 -13.88
N LYS A 118 25.37 9.30 -14.73
CA LYS A 118 26.84 9.23 -14.63
C LYS A 118 27.41 10.08 -13.50
N GLN A 119 26.75 11.17 -13.11
CA GLN A 119 27.28 12.15 -12.18
C GLN A 119 26.21 12.53 -11.15
N GLY A 120 26.46 12.14 -9.90
CA GLY A 120 25.73 12.64 -8.73
C GLY A 120 24.36 12.00 -8.41
N LEU A 121 23.70 11.28 -9.33
CA LEU A 121 22.52 10.48 -8.98
C LEU A 121 22.83 9.48 -7.87
N THR A 122 23.98 8.80 -7.92
CA THR A 122 24.40 7.86 -6.87
C THR A 122 24.45 8.52 -5.51
N SER A 123 25.03 9.71 -5.40
CA SER A 123 25.14 10.44 -4.14
C SER A 123 23.79 10.96 -3.66
N PHE A 124 22.93 11.41 -4.58
CA PHE A 124 21.57 11.79 -4.24
C PHE A 124 20.79 10.60 -3.69
N VAL A 125 20.84 9.45 -4.37
CA VAL A 125 20.23 8.20 -3.90
C VAL A 125 20.79 7.82 -2.53
N THR A 126 22.11 7.81 -2.33
CA THR A 126 22.74 7.53 -1.03
C THR A 126 22.22 8.47 0.06
N PHE A 127 22.08 9.77 -0.23
CA PHE A 127 21.58 10.73 0.73
C PHE A 127 20.12 10.44 1.09
N VAL A 128 19.24 10.32 0.11
CA VAL A 128 17.80 10.12 0.35
C VAL A 128 17.53 8.81 1.10
N VAL A 129 18.14 7.69 0.69
CA VAL A 129 17.93 6.39 1.36
C VAL A 129 18.53 6.31 2.76
N THR A 130 19.53 7.14 3.05
CA THR A 130 20.16 7.19 4.37
C THR A 130 19.35 8.02 5.35
N HIS A 131 18.66 9.07 4.88
CA HIS A 131 18.13 10.10 5.78
C HIS A 131 16.59 10.19 5.83
N PHE A 132 15.84 9.48 4.98
CA PHE A 132 14.37 9.57 4.99
C PHE A 132 13.73 9.14 6.31
N ASN A 133 14.39 8.25 7.06
CA ASN A 133 13.97 7.80 8.39
C ASN A 133 15.00 8.16 9.48
N ASP A 134 15.81 9.20 9.26
CA ASP A 134 16.82 9.63 10.21
C ASP A 134 16.22 10.57 11.28
N PRO A 135 16.27 10.21 12.57
CA PRO A 135 15.68 11.01 13.64
C PRO A 135 16.35 12.37 13.83
N ARG A 136 17.55 12.59 13.27
CA ARG A 136 18.24 13.89 13.30
C ARG A 136 17.55 14.92 12.41
N ILE A 137 16.72 14.50 11.45
CA ILE A 137 15.85 15.38 10.66
C ILE A 137 14.52 15.55 11.41
N SER A 138 14.46 16.60 12.23
CA SER A 138 13.29 16.92 13.07
C SER A 138 12.02 17.15 12.25
N SER A 139 12.12 17.87 11.12
CA SER A 139 10.98 18.15 10.26
C SER A 139 10.50 16.87 9.57
N ALA A 140 9.29 16.47 9.93
CA ALA A 140 8.64 15.33 9.33
C ALA A 140 8.21 15.61 7.87
N ASP A 141 7.99 16.88 7.50
CA ASP A 141 7.71 17.27 6.10
C ASP A 141 8.93 17.02 5.20
N LEU A 142 10.15 17.25 5.70
CA LEU A 142 11.38 16.94 4.97
C LEU A 142 11.59 15.42 4.84
N ARG A 143 11.28 14.64 5.87
CA ARG A 143 11.32 13.17 5.80
C ARG A 143 10.33 12.65 4.76
N ASP A 144 9.12 13.20 4.73
CA ASP A 144 8.12 12.89 3.71
C ASP A 144 8.57 13.31 2.31
N LEU A 145 9.23 14.47 2.15
CA LEU A 145 9.81 14.94 0.89
C LEU A 145 10.88 13.98 0.36
N LEU A 146 11.73 13.43 1.24
CA LEU A 146 12.71 12.39 0.90
C LEU A 146 12.02 11.09 0.47
N LEU A 147 11.01 10.62 1.23
CA LEU A 147 10.23 9.43 0.88
C LEU A 147 9.51 9.57 -0.46
N GLN A 148 8.87 10.71 -0.71
CA GLN A 148 8.24 11.02 -2.00
C GLN A 148 9.27 11.01 -3.14
N SER A 149 10.49 11.50 -2.89
CA SER A 149 11.57 11.44 -3.87
C SER A 149 11.94 10.01 -4.23
N ILE A 150 12.06 9.11 -3.25
CA ILE A 150 12.27 7.67 -3.50
C ILE A 150 11.09 7.12 -4.32
N SER A 151 9.86 7.36 -3.85
CA SER A 151 8.63 6.87 -4.47
C SER A 151 8.52 7.25 -5.94
N VAL A 152 8.91 8.47 -6.30
CA VAL A 152 8.92 8.94 -7.69
C VAL A 152 10.06 8.32 -8.49
N LEU A 153 11.25 8.17 -7.92
CA LEU A 153 12.42 7.67 -8.66
C LEU A 153 12.31 6.18 -8.98
N VAL A 154 11.84 5.34 -8.05
CA VAL A 154 11.72 3.89 -8.26
C VAL A 154 10.67 3.52 -9.33
N GLN A 155 9.83 4.46 -9.77
CA GLN A 155 8.87 4.26 -10.86
C GLN A 155 9.53 4.17 -12.24
N TYR A 156 10.77 4.64 -12.38
CA TYR A 156 11.47 4.71 -13.64
C TYR A 156 12.64 3.72 -13.65
N ARG A 157 12.67 2.80 -14.63
CA ARG A 157 13.67 1.72 -14.73
C ARG A 157 15.13 2.20 -14.61
N GLU A 158 15.47 3.32 -15.26
CA GLU A 158 16.82 3.87 -15.24
C GLU A 158 17.26 4.32 -13.84
N TYR A 159 16.33 4.91 -13.08
CA TYR A 159 16.61 5.37 -11.72
C TYR A 159 16.58 4.21 -10.73
N LEU A 160 15.65 3.25 -10.90
CA LEU A 160 15.63 2.02 -10.10
C LEU A 160 16.98 1.28 -10.17
N ALA A 161 17.58 1.18 -11.35
CA ALA A 161 18.92 0.60 -11.52
C ALA A 161 19.99 1.34 -10.68
N ALA A 162 19.84 2.65 -10.44
CA ALA A 162 20.74 3.39 -9.57
C ALA A 162 20.57 3.02 -8.08
N PHE A 163 19.34 2.70 -7.63
CA PHE A 163 19.11 2.14 -6.29
C PHE A 163 19.70 0.73 -6.17
N GLU A 164 19.50 -0.11 -7.18
CA GLU A 164 20.01 -1.49 -7.22
C GLU A 164 21.54 -1.56 -7.24
N ASN A 165 22.22 -0.53 -7.74
CA ASN A 165 23.69 -0.46 -7.74
C ASN A 165 24.27 0.33 -6.55
N ASN A 166 23.42 0.83 -5.64
CA ASN A 166 23.85 1.65 -4.50
C ASN A 166 23.94 0.83 -3.21
N GLU A 167 25.15 0.71 -2.66
CA GLU A 167 25.39 -0.09 -1.43
C GLU A 167 24.61 0.43 -0.22
N ALA A 168 24.49 1.76 -0.05
CA ALA A 168 23.71 2.31 1.06
C ALA A 168 22.21 1.99 0.90
N ALA A 169 21.69 2.00 -0.33
CA ALA A 169 20.32 1.61 -0.60
C ALA A 169 20.09 0.13 -0.28
N LYS A 170 20.96 -0.77 -0.76
CA LYS A 170 20.84 -2.22 -0.47
C LYS A 170 20.86 -2.52 1.03
N GLN A 171 21.74 -1.87 1.77
CA GLN A 171 21.95 -2.16 3.20
C GLN A 171 20.89 -1.53 4.11
N ARG A 172 20.48 -0.28 3.84
CA ARG A 172 19.65 0.50 4.79
C ARG A 172 18.18 0.54 4.41
N MET A 173 17.89 0.64 3.12
CA MET A 173 16.54 0.92 2.64
C MET A 173 15.50 -0.13 3.04
N PRO A 174 15.77 -1.46 2.97
CA PRO A 174 14.77 -2.46 3.33
C PRO A 174 14.26 -2.31 4.78
N LYS A 175 15.17 -2.33 5.75
CA LYS A 175 14.81 -2.17 7.17
C LYS A 175 14.21 -0.79 7.47
N ALA A 176 14.76 0.27 6.87
CA ALA A 176 14.26 1.62 7.08
C ALA A 176 12.83 1.81 6.52
N LEU A 177 12.47 1.18 5.40
CA LEU A 177 11.11 1.21 4.86
C LEU A 177 10.11 0.51 5.79
N LEU A 178 10.46 -0.69 6.29
CA LEU A 178 9.62 -1.43 7.24
C LEU A 178 9.41 -0.61 8.52
N SER A 179 10.47 0.03 9.03
CA SER A 179 10.39 0.88 10.22
C SER A 179 9.58 2.16 10.00
N ALA A 180 9.69 2.78 8.82
CA ALA A 180 9.01 4.03 8.47
C ALA A 180 7.54 3.82 8.08
N PHE A 181 7.07 2.58 7.99
CA PHE A 181 5.65 2.29 7.86
C PHE A 181 4.94 2.62 9.17
N ASP A 182 4.46 3.85 9.29
CA ASP A 182 3.75 4.38 10.45
C ASP A 182 2.47 5.14 10.04
N ASN A 183 1.75 5.70 11.01
CA ASN A 183 0.48 6.39 10.78
C ASN A 183 0.58 7.61 9.82
N ARG A 184 1.78 8.16 9.62
CA ARG A 184 2.00 9.35 8.79
C ARG A 184 2.50 8.98 7.39
N SER A 185 3.49 8.10 7.31
CA SER A 185 4.23 7.83 6.09
C SER A 185 3.86 6.50 5.41
N TRP A 186 2.82 5.79 5.88
CA TRP A 186 2.39 4.54 5.26
C TRP A 186 2.06 4.67 3.76
N VAL A 187 1.44 5.76 3.30
CA VAL A 187 1.09 5.94 1.88
C VAL A 187 2.33 5.94 0.96
N PRO A 188 3.33 6.82 1.16
CA PRO A 188 4.53 6.81 0.32
C PRO A 188 5.33 5.50 0.47
N VAL A 189 5.38 4.91 1.68
CA VAL A 189 6.07 3.62 1.90
C VAL A 189 5.38 2.49 1.13
N THR A 190 4.06 2.36 1.20
CA THR A 190 3.29 1.39 0.41
C THR A 190 3.56 1.56 -1.08
N ASN A 191 3.55 2.80 -1.58
CA ASN A 191 3.84 3.08 -2.99
C ASN A 191 5.26 2.65 -3.39
N ILE A 192 6.26 2.83 -2.53
CA ILE A 192 7.62 2.34 -2.77
C ILE A 192 7.64 0.81 -2.78
N LEU A 193 7.11 0.17 -1.74
CA LEU A 193 7.07 -1.29 -1.62
C LEU A 193 6.40 -1.93 -2.83
N LEU A 194 5.26 -1.40 -3.29
CA LEU A 194 4.58 -1.91 -4.48
C LEU A 194 5.42 -1.86 -5.75
N ARG A 195 6.23 -0.81 -5.92
CA ARG A 195 7.12 -0.71 -7.09
C ARG A 195 8.26 -1.73 -6.99
N LEU A 196 8.82 -1.93 -5.80
CA LEU A 196 9.88 -2.91 -5.58
C LEU A 196 9.37 -4.35 -5.73
N CYS A 197 8.19 -4.64 -5.15
CA CYS A 197 7.57 -5.97 -5.03
C CYS A 197 6.69 -6.38 -6.22
N LYS A 198 6.61 -5.57 -7.28
CA LYS A 198 5.75 -5.89 -8.43
C LYS A 198 6.18 -7.21 -9.09
N GLY A 199 5.22 -8.03 -9.52
CA GLY A 199 5.47 -9.24 -10.32
C GLY A 199 5.43 -10.58 -9.56
N SER A 200 5.14 -10.58 -8.26
CA SER A 200 5.00 -11.80 -7.44
C SER A 200 3.54 -12.18 -7.11
N GLY A 201 2.56 -11.33 -7.45
CA GLY A 201 1.16 -11.52 -7.08
C GLY A 201 0.32 -12.31 -8.09
N PHE A 202 -0.84 -12.80 -7.66
CA PHE A 202 -1.88 -13.37 -8.49
C PHE A 202 -2.27 -12.43 -9.63
N GLY A 203 -2.28 -13.00 -10.84
CA GLY A 203 -2.55 -12.29 -12.09
C GLY A 203 -1.46 -11.31 -12.54
N SER A 204 -0.31 -11.24 -11.85
CA SER A 204 0.83 -10.50 -12.37
C SER A 204 1.52 -11.28 -13.48
N SER A 205 1.59 -10.71 -14.68
CA SER A 205 2.32 -11.32 -15.79
C SER A 205 3.81 -11.05 -15.64
N LYS A 206 4.63 -12.11 -15.61
CA LYS A 206 6.10 -12.00 -15.61
C LYS A 206 6.67 -11.33 -16.88
N HIS A 207 5.84 -11.13 -17.91
CA HIS A 207 6.23 -10.70 -19.26
C HIS A 207 5.67 -9.32 -19.69
N GLY A 208 5.19 -8.50 -18.74
CA GLY A 208 4.81 -7.12 -19.05
C GLY A 208 6.03 -6.22 -19.24
N GLU A 209 6.36 -5.86 -20.48
CA GLU A 209 7.55 -5.09 -20.92
C GLU A 209 7.69 -3.67 -20.31
N SER A 210 6.76 -3.21 -19.47
CA SER A 210 6.72 -1.84 -18.95
C SER A 210 6.75 -1.71 -17.41
N SER A 211 7.01 -2.79 -16.67
CA SER A 211 7.03 -2.73 -15.20
C SER A 211 8.42 -3.02 -14.61
N SER A 212 9.08 -1.96 -14.17
CA SER A 212 10.33 -2.00 -13.40
C SER A 212 10.09 -2.58 -12.00
N SER A 213 10.10 -3.90 -11.86
CA SER A 213 10.26 -4.58 -10.57
C SER A 213 11.73 -4.82 -10.26
N SER A 214 12.08 -4.97 -8.97
CA SER A 214 13.46 -5.25 -8.55
C SER A 214 13.55 -6.57 -7.81
N VAL A 215 14.09 -7.59 -8.48
CA VAL A 215 14.39 -8.90 -7.85
C VAL A 215 15.40 -8.73 -6.70
N ILE A 216 16.31 -7.75 -6.82
CA ILE A 216 17.32 -7.45 -5.79
C ILE A 216 16.62 -6.96 -4.52
N PHE A 217 15.76 -5.94 -4.62
CA PHE A 217 15.07 -5.41 -3.44
C PHE A 217 14.01 -6.37 -2.88
N GLN A 218 13.38 -7.21 -3.71
CA GLN A 218 12.50 -8.28 -3.22
C GLN A 218 13.26 -9.24 -2.29
N ARG A 219 14.44 -9.71 -2.73
CA ARG A 219 15.30 -10.55 -1.90
C ARG A 219 15.76 -9.83 -0.63
N LEU A 220 16.21 -8.59 -0.73
CA LEU A 220 16.69 -7.82 0.42
C LEU A 220 15.57 -7.51 1.43
N LEU A 221 14.34 -7.26 0.97
CA LEU A 221 13.18 -7.10 1.83
C LEU A 221 12.85 -8.41 2.55
N ARG A 222 12.86 -9.55 1.83
CA ARG A 222 12.70 -10.87 2.44
C ARG A 222 13.75 -11.12 3.52
N GLU A 223 15.03 -10.89 3.21
CA GLU A 223 16.13 -11.03 4.17
C GLU A 223 15.97 -10.11 5.37
N ALA A 224 15.53 -8.86 5.17
CA ALA A 224 15.29 -7.92 6.27
C ALA A 224 14.17 -8.41 7.20
N CYS A 225 13.10 -8.99 6.66
CA CYS A 225 12.00 -9.52 7.47
C CYS A 225 12.39 -10.82 8.22
N VAL A 226 13.13 -11.72 7.57
CA VAL A 226 13.55 -13.00 8.18
C VAL A 226 14.59 -12.77 9.29
N ASN A 227 15.52 -11.82 9.10
CA ASN A 227 16.57 -11.56 10.08
C ASN A 227 16.11 -10.71 11.28
N ASP A 228 14.91 -10.13 11.22
CA ASP A 228 14.42 -9.14 12.19
C ASP A 228 12.92 -9.35 12.45
N GLU A 229 12.60 -10.44 13.15
CA GLU A 229 11.23 -10.89 13.38
C GLU A 229 10.40 -9.85 14.13
N GLU A 230 10.99 -9.11 15.07
CA GLU A 230 10.30 -8.05 15.82
C GLU A 230 9.91 -6.88 14.90
N LEU A 231 10.83 -6.43 14.05
CA LEU A 231 10.55 -5.39 13.07
C LEU A 231 9.45 -5.83 12.10
N PHE A 232 9.53 -7.07 11.61
CA PHE A 232 8.53 -7.61 10.70
C PHE A 232 7.16 -7.79 11.38
N SER A 233 7.12 -8.27 12.62
CA SER A 233 5.88 -8.38 13.40
C SER A 233 5.24 -7.02 13.65
N ALA A 234 6.04 -6.00 14.00
CA ALA A 234 5.57 -4.63 14.14
C ALA A 234 5.04 -4.06 12.81
N PHE A 235 5.74 -4.31 11.70
CA PHE A 235 5.29 -3.93 10.36
C PHE A 235 3.97 -4.61 9.99
N LEU A 236 3.85 -5.94 10.14
CA LEU A 236 2.63 -6.70 9.86
C LEU A 236 1.47 -6.20 10.71
N ASN A 237 1.70 -5.96 12.01
CA ASN A 237 0.66 -5.42 12.88
C ASN A 237 0.09 -4.09 12.36
N ARG A 238 0.98 -3.17 11.95
CA ARG A 238 0.58 -1.89 11.36
C ARG A 238 -0.10 -2.10 10.02
N LEU A 239 0.41 -2.97 9.14
CA LEU A 239 -0.17 -3.26 7.83
C LEU A 239 -1.61 -3.79 7.96
N PHE A 240 -1.85 -4.74 8.87
CA PHE A 240 -3.18 -5.24 9.18
C PHE A 240 -4.10 -4.12 9.66
N ASN A 241 -3.66 -3.32 10.64
CA ASN A 241 -4.46 -2.22 11.18
C ASN A 241 -4.79 -1.17 10.10
N THR A 242 -3.82 -0.78 9.27
CA THR A 242 -4.00 0.22 8.22
C THR A 242 -4.96 -0.28 7.14
N LEU A 243 -4.87 -1.56 6.74
CA LEU A 243 -5.76 -2.15 5.75
C LEU A 243 -7.19 -2.35 6.28
N SER A 244 -7.35 -2.81 7.53
CA SER A 244 -8.68 -2.86 8.16
C SER A 244 -9.32 -1.47 8.24
N TRP A 245 -8.54 -0.45 8.64
CA TRP A 245 -9.01 0.93 8.70
C TRP A 245 -9.39 1.48 7.32
N SER A 246 -8.54 1.31 6.30
CA SER A 246 -8.83 1.82 4.95
C SER A 246 -10.06 1.15 4.35
N MET A 247 -10.26 -0.13 4.61
CA MET A 247 -11.45 -0.87 4.19
C MET A 247 -12.70 -0.43 4.94
N THR A 248 -12.60 -0.09 6.22
CA THR A 248 -13.71 0.46 7.01
C THR A 248 -14.12 1.83 6.46
N GLU A 249 -13.17 2.72 6.22
CA GLU A 249 -13.39 4.04 5.62
C GLU A 249 -14.02 3.95 4.23
N PHE A 250 -13.60 2.97 3.43
CA PHE A 250 -14.19 2.68 2.13
C PHE A 250 -15.66 2.28 2.26
N SER A 251 -15.96 1.32 3.15
CA SER A 251 -17.32 0.84 3.37
C SER A 251 -18.25 1.90 3.97
N VAL A 252 -17.73 2.78 4.83
CA VAL A 252 -18.49 3.95 5.32
C VAL A 252 -18.75 4.92 4.16
N SER A 253 -17.73 5.24 3.37
CA SER A 253 -17.86 6.16 2.23
C SER A 253 -18.89 5.67 1.20
N ILE A 254 -18.92 4.36 0.92
CA ILE A 254 -19.95 3.77 0.03
C ILE A 254 -21.34 3.91 0.62
N ARG A 255 -21.54 3.54 1.90
CA ARG A 255 -22.85 3.60 2.55
C ARG A 255 -23.40 5.02 2.59
N GLU A 256 -22.57 6.01 2.92
CA GLU A 256 -22.97 7.42 2.91
C GLU A 256 -23.43 7.91 1.52
N MET A 257 -22.78 7.43 0.44
CA MET A 257 -23.17 7.77 -0.92
C MET A 257 -24.46 7.09 -1.35
N GLN A 258 -24.71 5.86 -0.88
CA GLN A 258 -25.95 5.13 -1.14
C GLN A 258 -27.15 5.79 -0.46
N GLU A 259 -27.01 6.15 0.81
CA GLU A 259 -28.08 6.78 1.59
C GLU A 259 -28.51 8.13 1.01
N LYS A 260 -27.56 8.89 0.44
CA LYS A 260 -27.82 10.24 -0.09
C LYS A 260 -28.34 10.25 -1.54
N TYR A 261 -28.27 9.13 -2.27
CA TYR A 261 -28.60 9.01 -3.71
C TYR A 261 -27.99 10.12 -4.62
N GLN A 262 -26.98 10.84 -4.14
CA GLN A 262 -26.29 11.92 -4.83
C GLN A 262 -24.79 11.65 -4.76
N VAL A 263 -24.21 11.29 -5.90
CA VAL A 263 -22.76 11.11 -6.01
C VAL A 263 -22.12 12.47 -6.21
N LEU A 264 -21.75 13.13 -5.11
CA LEU A 264 -20.90 14.32 -5.15
C LEU A 264 -19.52 13.92 -5.66
N GLU A 265 -19.02 14.62 -6.69
CA GLU A 265 -17.73 14.31 -7.33
C GLU A 265 -16.57 14.22 -6.32
N PHE A 266 -16.60 15.05 -5.29
CA PHE A 266 -15.61 15.02 -4.20
C PHE A 266 -15.66 13.72 -3.38
N GLN A 267 -16.86 13.24 -3.01
CA GLN A 267 -17.03 12.00 -2.24
C GLN A 267 -16.62 10.79 -3.06
N GLN A 268 -16.97 10.77 -4.35
CA GLN A 268 -16.54 9.73 -5.29
C GLN A 268 -15.01 9.66 -5.37
N ARG A 269 -14.33 10.80 -5.55
CA ARG A 269 -12.86 10.87 -5.59
C ARG A 269 -12.23 10.34 -4.30
N LYS A 270 -12.75 10.74 -3.14
CA LYS A 270 -12.27 10.24 -1.84
C LYS A 270 -12.42 8.72 -1.75
N CYS A 271 -13.58 8.19 -2.14
CA CYS A 271 -13.87 6.77 -2.12
C CYS A 271 -12.91 5.98 -3.02
N CYS A 272 -12.70 6.42 -4.27
CA CYS A 272 -11.76 5.77 -5.19
C CYS A 272 -10.33 5.77 -4.64
N VAL A 273 -9.86 6.90 -4.08
CA VAL A 273 -8.52 6.98 -3.49
C VAL A 273 -8.37 6.01 -2.33
N ILE A 274 -9.36 5.91 -1.44
CA ILE A 274 -9.31 4.97 -0.31
C ILE A 274 -9.32 3.51 -0.83
N PHE A 275 -10.13 3.20 -1.83
CA PHE A 275 -10.15 1.87 -2.44
C PHE A 275 -8.81 1.49 -3.07
N ASP A 276 -8.21 2.40 -3.83
CA ASP A 276 -6.89 2.20 -4.44
C ASP A 276 -5.83 1.95 -3.36
N LEU A 277 -5.87 2.70 -2.26
CA LEU A 277 -4.97 2.51 -1.11
C LEU A 277 -5.19 1.15 -0.44
N SER A 278 -6.44 0.71 -0.26
CA SER A 278 -6.76 -0.62 0.26
C SER A 278 -6.22 -1.73 -0.63
N CYS A 279 -6.41 -1.62 -1.95
CA CYS A 279 -5.86 -2.58 -2.93
C CYS A 279 -4.33 -2.64 -2.84
N ASN A 280 -3.70 -1.48 -2.74
CA ASN A 280 -2.25 -1.32 -2.61
C ASN A 280 -1.70 -1.98 -1.34
N LEU A 281 -2.37 -1.82 -0.19
CA LEU A 281 -2.00 -2.49 1.05
C LEU A 281 -2.18 -4.02 0.95
N ALA A 282 -3.28 -4.49 0.35
CA ALA A 282 -3.52 -5.92 0.15
C ALA A 282 -2.46 -6.56 -0.76
N ARG A 283 -1.94 -5.83 -1.74
CA ARG A 283 -0.83 -6.26 -2.60
C ARG A 283 0.51 -6.36 -1.86
N VAL A 284 0.77 -5.47 -0.90
CA VAL A 284 1.95 -5.60 -0.02
C VAL A 284 1.80 -6.81 0.88
N LEU A 285 0.60 -7.07 1.40
CA LEU A 285 0.32 -8.26 2.22
C LEU A 285 0.46 -9.57 1.42
N GLU A 286 -0.01 -9.59 0.16
CA GLU A 286 0.20 -10.69 -0.78
C GLU A 286 1.70 -10.97 -1.02
N PHE A 287 2.52 -9.92 -1.13
CA PHE A 287 3.97 -10.09 -1.22
C PHE A 287 4.55 -10.72 0.07
N CYS A 288 4.08 -10.31 1.25
CA CYS A 288 4.53 -10.89 2.51
C CYS A 288 4.21 -12.39 2.61
N THR A 289 3.02 -12.82 2.19
CA THR A 289 2.67 -14.25 2.20
C THR A 289 3.39 -15.05 1.14
N TYR A 290 3.79 -14.44 0.02
CA TYR A 290 4.60 -15.09 -1.01
C TYR A 290 6.06 -15.30 -0.58
N GLU A 291 6.74 -14.26 -0.10
CA GLU A 291 8.17 -14.32 0.21
C GLU A 291 8.48 -14.89 1.60
N ILE A 292 7.54 -14.72 2.55
CA ILE A 292 7.73 -15.05 3.96
C ILE A 292 6.49 -15.83 4.50
N PRO A 293 6.06 -16.93 3.83
CA PRO A 293 4.90 -17.71 4.27
C PRO A 293 5.09 -18.30 5.68
N GLN A 294 6.33 -18.59 6.07
CA GLN A 294 6.66 -19.18 7.36
C GLN A 294 6.28 -18.29 8.56
N ALA A 295 6.22 -16.97 8.38
CA ALA A 295 5.74 -16.07 9.44
C ALA A 295 4.24 -16.24 9.76
N PHE A 296 3.49 -16.90 8.88
CA PHE A 296 2.06 -17.21 9.04
C PHE A 296 1.86 -18.68 9.42
N LEU A 297 2.57 -19.61 8.78
CA LEU A 297 2.42 -21.06 9.00
C LEU A 297 3.12 -21.57 10.27
N SER A 298 4.30 -21.01 10.56
CA SER A 298 5.16 -21.40 11.69
C SER A 298 5.37 -20.28 12.71
N GLY A 299 4.83 -19.08 12.44
CA GLY A 299 4.89 -17.92 13.33
C GLY A 299 3.77 -17.92 14.38
N PRO A 300 3.62 -16.81 15.14
CA PRO A 300 2.54 -16.66 16.10
C PRO A 300 1.16 -16.86 15.44
N ASP A 301 0.33 -17.72 16.03
CA ASP A 301 -1.05 -18.03 15.59
C ASP A 301 -1.89 -16.76 15.30
N THR A 302 -1.62 -15.67 16.03
CA THR A 302 -2.24 -14.35 15.79
C THR A 302 -2.05 -13.82 14.37
N ASN A 303 -0.96 -14.15 13.68
CA ASN A 303 -0.69 -13.67 12.32
C ASN A 303 -1.69 -14.26 11.32
N LEU A 304 -1.85 -15.59 11.36
CA LEU A 304 -2.76 -16.29 10.44
C LEU A 304 -4.22 -16.02 10.80
N ARG A 305 -4.60 -15.99 12.09
CA ARG A 305 -5.96 -15.59 12.49
C ARG A 305 -6.34 -14.19 12.01
N ARG A 306 -5.48 -13.18 12.23
CA ARG A 306 -5.75 -11.81 11.78
C ARG A 306 -5.80 -11.69 10.26
N LEU A 307 -4.97 -12.46 9.55
CA LEU A 307 -5.02 -12.53 8.09
C LEU A 307 -6.35 -13.10 7.60
N THR A 308 -6.80 -14.21 8.18
CA THR A 308 -8.09 -14.82 7.87
C THR A 308 -9.24 -13.87 8.19
N GLU A 309 -9.30 -13.29 9.39
CA GLU A 309 -10.30 -12.29 9.77
C GLU A 309 -10.35 -11.13 8.77
N LEU A 310 -9.18 -10.64 8.34
CA LEU A 310 -9.10 -9.57 7.37
C LEU A 310 -9.62 -9.98 5.99
N ILE A 311 -9.31 -11.19 5.51
CA ILE A 311 -9.82 -11.71 4.24
C ILE A 311 -11.35 -11.79 4.30
N VAL A 312 -11.91 -12.38 5.37
CA VAL A 312 -13.36 -12.48 5.58
C VAL A 312 -13.99 -11.10 5.64
N PHE A 313 -13.38 -10.18 6.40
CA PHE A 313 -13.85 -8.81 6.54
C PHE A 313 -13.92 -8.10 5.18
N ILE A 314 -12.85 -8.18 4.37
CA ILE A 314 -12.81 -7.57 3.04
C ILE A 314 -13.83 -8.22 2.12
N LEU A 315 -13.90 -9.55 2.09
CA LEU A 315 -14.86 -10.29 1.28
C LEU A 315 -16.29 -9.85 1.61
N ASN A 316 -16.66 -9.90 2.88
CA ASN A 316 -17.96 -9.46 3.34
C ASN A 316 -18.26 -8.03 2.87
N HIS A 317 -17.32 -7.10 3.06
CA HIS A 317 -17.54 -5.70 2.68
C HIS A 317 -17.62 -5.45 1.18
N ILE A 318 -16.95 -6.24 0.33
CA ILE A 318 -17.00 -6.06 -1.12
C ILE A 318 -18.19 -6.79 -1.74
N THR A 319 -18.56 -7.97 -1.23
CA THR A 319 -19.68 -8.76 -1.75
C THR A 319 -21.04 -8.22 -1.28
N THR A 320 -21.12 -7.68 -0.06
CA THR A 320 -22.35 -7.08 0.48
C THR A 320 -22.55 -5.62 0.07
N ALA A 321 -21.51 -4.93 -0.42
CA ALA A 321 -21.58 -3.53 -0.86
C ALA A 321 -22.36 -3.38 -2.18
N ALA A 322 -23.69 -3.46 -2.07
CA ALA A 322 -24.74 -3.12 -3.03
C ALA A 322 -24.59 -3.64 -4.47
N ASP A 323 -25.63 -3.36 -5.24
CA ASP A 323 -25.81 -3.73 -6.64
C ASP A 323 -24.52 -3.51 -7.45
N SER A 324 -24.13 -4.51 -8.25
CA SER A 324 -22.90 -4.46 -9.05
C SER A 324 -22.84 -3.20 -9.90
N GLU A 325 -24.00 -2.73 -10.36
CA GLU A 325 -24.16 -1.51 -11.15
C GLU A 325 -23.77 -0.23 -10.39
N PHE A 326 -24.09 -0.12 -9.11
CA PHE A 326 -23.75 1.05 -8.30
C PHE A 326 -22.24 1.14 -8.07
N PHE A 327 -21.60 0.01 -7.79
CA PHE A 327 -20.15 -0.06 -7.63
C PHE A 327 -19.42 0.33 -8.91
N ASP A 328 -19.88 -0.18 -10.06
CA ASP A 328 -19.30 0.15 -11.36
C ASP A 328 -19.54 1.62 -11.75
N LEU A 329 -20.69 2.19 -11.38
CA LEU A 329 -20.99 3.62 -11.59
C LEU A 329 -20.06 4.52 -10.76
N LEU A 330 -19.80 4.16 -9.50
CA LEU A 330 -18.90 4.90 -8.61
C LEU A 330 -17.46 4.93 -9.14
N LEU A 331 -17.02 3.91 -9.86
CA LEU A 331 -15.66 3.82 -10.37
C LEU A 331 -15.50 4.40 -11.79
N ARG A 332 -16.60 4.76 -12.46
CA ARG A 332 -16.59 5.34 -13.80
C ARG A 332 -16.25 6.83 -13.77
N ARG A 333 -14.96 7.16 -13.85
CA ARG A 333 -14.45 8.54 -13.88
C ARG A 333 -14.68 9.21 -15.25
N HIS A 334 -15.21 10.44 -15.27
CA HIS A 334 -15.21 11.29 -16.47
C HIS A 334 -13.77 11.82 -16.72
N GLY A 335 -13.17 11.53 -17.88
CA GLY A 335 -12.04 12.28 -18.43
C GLY A 335 -10.60 11.85 -18.09
N GLN A 336 -10.33 10.65 -17.56
CA GLN A 336 -8.95 10.12 -17.44
C GLN A 336 -8.81 8.70 -18.01
N SER A 337 -7.64 8.42 -18.61
CA SER A 337 -7.32 7.21 -19.34
C SER A 337 -7.10 5.97 -18.45
N LEU A 338 -7.96 4.97 -18.64
CA LEU A 338 -7.68 3.52 -18.78
C LEU A 338 -6.77 2.77 -17.78
N GLU A 339 -6.93 2.95 -16.48
CA GLU A 339 -6.90 1.80 -15.56
C GLU A 339 -8.27 1.79 -14.86
N LYS A 340 -9.19 0.94 -15.34
CA LYS A 340 -10.53 0.84 -14.77
C LYS A 340 -10.39 0.28 -13.36
N VAL A 341 -10.56 1.13 -12.34
CA VAL A 341 -10.75 0.68 -10.97
C VAL A 341 -11.90 -0.33 -10.98
N ASN A 342 -11.68 -1.53 -10.47
CA ASN A 342 -12.63 -2.63 -10.53
C ASN A 342 -12.50 -3.53 -9.28
N ARG A 343 -13.52 -4.35 -8.99
CA ARG A 343 -13.51 -5.28 -7.85
C ARG A 343 -12.37 -6.30 -7.92
N GLY A 344 -11.93 -6.68 -9.11
CA GLY A 344 -10.77 -7.56 -9.32
C GLY A 344 -9.46 -7.02 -8.73
N MET A 345 -9.32 -5.70 -8.55
CA MET A 345 -8.12 -5.11 -7.94
C MET A 345 -7.91 -5.52 -6.49
N ILE A 346 -9.00 -5.68 -5.72
CA ILE A 346 -8.94 -6.13 -4.33
C ILE A 346 -9.07 -7.65 -4.23
N PHE A 347 -9.85 -8.30 -5.09
CA PHE A 347 -9.97 -9.75 -5.06
C PHE A 347 -8.68 -10.48 -5.43
N ALA A 348 -7.94 -9.96 -6.41
CA ALA A 348 -6.71 -10.58 -6.87
C ALA A 348 -5.69 -10.82 -5.74
N PRO A 349 -5.32 -9.82 -4.91
CA PRO A 349 -4.42 -10.06 -3.79
C PRO A 349 -5.00 -11.01 -2.74
N LEU A 350 -6.33 -11.07 -2.54
CA LEU A 350 -6.92 -12.04 -1.60
C LEU A 350 -6.74 -13.49 -2.08
N VAL A 351 -7.03 -13.75 -3.36
CA VAL A 351 -6.80 -15.07 -3.96
C VAL A 351 -5.32 -15.43 -3.89
N GLY A 352 -4.43 -14.49 -4.24
CA GLY A 352 -2.99 -14.71 -4.17
C GLY A 352 -2.51 -15.00 -2.75
N ILE A 353 -3.01 -14.27 -1.75
CA ILE A 353 -2.70 -14.52 -0.34
C ILE A 353 -3.00 -15.96 0.05
N ILE A 354 -4.22 -16.45 -0.26
CA ILE A 354 -4.67 -17.79 0.10
C ILE A 354 -3.82 -18.83 -0.63
N VAL A 355 -3.66 -18.69 -1.95
CA VAL A 355 -2.87 -19.62 -2.77
C VAL A 355 -1.41 -19.68 -2.33
N ASN A 356 -0.79 -18.55 -2.01
CA ASN A 356 0.60 -18.52 -1.54
C ASN A 356 0.78 -19.34 -0.25
N LEU A 357 -0.20 -19.30 0.67
CA LEU A 357 -0.16 -20.08 1.89
C LEU A 357 -0.38 -21.57 1.62
N LEU A 358 -1.30 -21.92 0.70
CA LEU A 358 -1.56 -23.31 0.31
C LEU A 358 -0.37 -23.95 -0.42
N ASP A 359 0.27 -23.21 -1.32
CA ASP A 359 1.49 -23.65 -2.01
C ASP A 359 2.61 -23.87 -0.98
N ALA A 360 2.82 -22.91 -0.07
CA ALA A 360 3.84 -23.03 0.96
C ALA A 360 3.56 -24.16 1.96
N SER A 361 2.28 -24.46 2.25
CA SER A 361 1.94 -25.57 3.12
C SER A 361 2.15 -26.93 2.46
N ALA A 362 1.93 -27.02 1.14
CA ALA A 362 2.17 -28.25 0.39
C ALA A 362 3.67 -28.59 0.24
N GLU A 363 4.54 -27.57 0.27
CA GLU A 363 6.00 -27.72 0.12
C GLU A 363 6.73 -28.02 1.46
N SER A 364 6.07 -27.86 2.61
CA SER A 364 6.70 -28.00 3.92
C SER A 364 6.74 -29.47 4.39
N GLU A 365 7.94 -30.05 4.53
CA GLU A 365 8.15 -31.35 5.21
C GLU A 365 8.04 -31.23 6.74
N LEU A 366 8.13 -30.02 7.29
CA LEU A 366 8.01 -29.74 8.72
C LEU A 366 6.54 -29.60 9.11
N LYS A 367 6.18 -30.19 10.25
CA LYS A 367 4.83 -30.12 10.81
C LYS A 367 4.49 -28.66 11.11
N GLU A 368 3.63 -28.07 10.28
CA GLU A 368 3.15 -26.70 10.46
C GLU A 368 2.49 -26.54 11.83
N GLN A 369 2.74 -25.39 12.45
CA GLN A 369 2.15 -25.08 13.74
C GLN A 369 0.72 -24.57 13.58
N ASN A 370 0.46 -23.82 12.49
CA ASN A 370 -0.84 -23.25 12.18
C ASN A 370 -1.39 -23.86 10.88
N ASP A 371 -2.36 -24.76 10.99
CA ASP A 371 -3.02 -25.33 9.81
C ASP A 371 -4.01 -24.32 9.20
N VAL A 372 -3.79 -23.98 7.93
CA VAL A 372 -4.59 -22.99 7.20
C VAL A 372 -6.06 -23.40 7.15
N VAL A 373 -6.36 -24.66 6.87
CA VAL A 373 -7.75 -25.13 6.75
C VAL A 373 -8.48 -25.00 8.09
N SER A 374 -7.87 -25.49 9.19
CA SER A 374 -8.46 -25.41 10.52
C SER A 374 -8.72 -23.98 10.99
N ILE A 375 -7.81 -23.03 10.72
CA ILE A 375 -7.99 -21.64 11.15
C ILE A 375 -9.13 -20.98 10.37
N PHE A 376 -9.21 -21.20 9.06
CA PHE A 376 -10.34 -20.70 8.26
C PHE A 376 -11.67 -21.34 8.66
N ALA A 377 -11.68 -22.64 8.97
CA ALA A 377 -12.88 -23.34 9.46
C ALA A 377 -13.30 -22.88 10.87
N SER A 378 -12.36 -22.44 11.71
CA SER A 378 -12.64 -21.93 13.06
C SER A 378 -13.31 -20.55 13.09
N MET A 379 -13.53 -19.91 11.93
CA MET A 379 -14.18 -18.62 11.85
C MET A 379 -15.70 -18.77 12.01
N ASP A 380 -16.32 -18.03 12.94
CA ASP A 380 -17.77 -18.04 13.21
C ASP A 380 -18.63 -17.38 12.11
N CYS A 381 -18.37 -17.67 10.84
CA CYS A 381 -19.05 -17.06 9.70
C CYS A 381 -19.07 -17.93 8.42
N PRO A 382 -19.54 -19.19 8.50
CA PRO A 382 -19.45 -20.16 7.40
C PRO A 382 -20.21 -19.73 6.13
N GLU A 383 -21.32 -19.00 6.27
CA GLU A 383 -22.10 -18.50 5.13
C GLU A 383 -21.37 -17.39 4.37
N ILE A 384 -20.75 -16.44 5.09
CA ILE A 384 -19.97 -15.35 4.50
C ILE A 384 -18.75 -15.91 3.79
N MET A 385 -18.09 -16.87 4.43
CA MET A 385 -16.98 -17.64 3.87
C MET A 385 -17.41 -18.33 2.57
N HIS A 386 -18.45 -19.14 2.59
CA HIS A 386 -18.91 -19.85 1.40
C HIS A 386 -19.28 -18.90 0.26
N CYS A 387 -20.14 -17.91 0.52
CA CYS A 387 -20.59 -16.95 -0.49
C CYS A 387 -19.44 -16.09 -1.02
N GLY A 388 -18.52 -15.67 -0.15
CA GLY A 388 -17.37 -14.86 -0.53
C GLY A 388 -16.40 -15.60 -1.45
N PHE A 389 -16.06 -16.84 -1.13
CA PHE A 389 -15.18 -17.67 -1.95
C PHE A 389 -15.86 -18.11 -3.25
N GLN A 390 -17.14 -18.45 -3.22
CA GLN A 390 -17.92 -18.73 -4.43
C GLN A 390 -17.91 -17.53 -5.38
N TYR A 391 -18.09 -16.32 -4.85
CA TYR A 391 -18.01 -15.10 -5.64
C TYR A 391 -16.63 -14.91 -6.29
N LEU A 392 -15.53 -15.24 -5.59
CA LEU A 392 -14.18 -15.20 -6.16
C LEU A 392 -14.00 -16.19 -7.33
N LEU A 393 -14.57 -17.39 -7.22
CA LEU A 393 -14.49 -18.43 -8.24
C LEU A 393 -15.32 -18.06 -9.48
N GLU A 394 -16.50 -17.47 -9.29
CA GLU A 394 -17.42 -17.04 -10.36
C GLU A 394 -17.03 -15.70 -11.00
N TYR A 395 -16.09 -14.95 -10.39
CA TYR A 395 -15.67 -13.65 -10.90
C TYR A 395 -15.05 -13.77 -12.30
N ASN A 396 -15.38 -12.82 -13.19
CA ASN A 396 -14.89 -12.81 -14.56
C ASN A 396 -13.44 -12.30 -14.67
N TRP A 397 -12.48 -13.15 -14.28
CA TRP A 397 -11.05 -12.87 -14.29
C TRP A 397 -10.45 -12.60 -15.67
N ALA A 398 -11.09 -13.07 -16.75
CA ALA A 398 -10.65 -12.85 -18.13
C ALA A 398 -10.67 -11.35 -18.51
N THR A 399 -11.47 -10.54 -17.82
CA THR A 399 -11.48 -9.08 -17.98
C THR A 399 -10.31 -8.38 -17.30
N SER A 400 -9.72 -9.01 -16.29
CA SER A 400 -8.69 -8.45 -15.41
C SER A 400 -7.27 -8.85 -15.83
N PHE A 401 -7.09 -10.06 -16.38
CA PHE A 401 -5.79 -10.59 -16.76
C PHE A 401 -5.76 -11.06 -18.21
N ARG A 402 -4.58 -10.95 -18.84
CA ARG A 402 -4.33 -11.54 -20.16
C ARG A 402 -3.69 -12.92 -19.99
N GLY A 403 -4.33 -13.95 -20.55
CA GLY A 403 -3.85 -15.34 -20.54
C GLY A 403 -4.43 -16.19 -19.40
N GLU A 404 -4.16 -17.49 -19.43
CA GLU A 404 -4.82 -18.51 -18.58
C GLU A 404 -4.00 -18.93 -17.34
N ALA A 405 -2.91 -18.22 -17.03
CA ALA A 405 -2.01 -18.56 -15.92
C ALA A 405 -2.67 -18.52 -14.52
N TYR A 406 -3.87 -17.93 -14.41
CA TYR A 406 -4.64 -17.86 -13.17
C TYR A 406 -5.53 -19.09 -12.94
N LEU A 407 -5.84 -19.89 -13.98
CA LEU A 407 -6.77 -21.03 -13.86
C LEU A 407 -6.32 -22.09 -12.85
N PRO A 408 -5.04 -22.55 -12.84
CA PRO A 408 -4.60 -23.55 -11.86
C PRO A 408 -4.75 -23.08 -10.41
N LYS A 409 -4.52 -21.78 -10.19
CA LYS A 409 -4.66 -21.14 -8.88
C LYS A 409 -6.13 -21.04 -8.43
N LEU A 410 -7.06 -20.87 -9.37
CA LEU A 410 -8.49 -20.94 -9.06
C LEU A 410 -8.94 -22.37 -8.73
N CYS A 411 -8.41 -23.39 -9.42
CA CYS A 411 -8.68 -24.79 -9.06
C CYS A 411 -8.17 -25.12 -7.64
N GLN A 412 -7.02 -24.59 -7.23
CA GLN A 412 -6.54 -24.72 -5.84
C GLN A 412 -7.51 -24.07 -4.84
N LEU A 413 -8.03 -22.89 -5.17
CA LEU A 413 -9.02 -22.19 -4.34
C LEU A 413 -10.34 -22.98 -4.23
N GLU A 414 -10.78 -23.62 -5.32
CA GLU A 414 -11.98 -24.48 -5.35
C GLU A 414 -11.81 -25.73 -4.48
N ASN A 415 -10.63 -26.37 -4.56
CA ASN A 415 -10.29 -27.49 -3.69
C ASN A 415 -10.25 -27.06 -2.22
N PHE A 416 -9.69 -25.90 -1.93
CA PHE A 416 -9.65 -25.34 -0.58
C PHE A 416 -11.06 -25.06 -0.04
N LEU A 417 -11.94 -24.47 -0.84
CA LEU A 417 -13.34 -24.26 -0.46
C LEU A 417 -14.05 -25.58 -0.16
N SER A 418 -13.82 -26.61 -0.97
CA SER A 418 -14.38 -27.95 -0.75
C SER A 418 -13.94 -28.55 0.59
N LEU A 419 -12.66 -28.38 0.94
CA LEU A 419 -12.13 -28.81 2.23
C LEU A 419 -12.79 -28.05 3.40
N LEU A 420 -12.93 -26.73 3.29
CA LEU A 420 -13.58 -25.92 4.32
C LEU A 420 -15.03 -26.34 4.58
N ILE A 421 -15.80 -26.61 3.52
CA ILE A 421 -17.17 -27.10 3.62
C ILE A 421 -17.19 -28.44 4.38
N SER A 422 -16.31 -29.36 4.01
CA SER A 422 -16.23 -30.69 4.65
C SER A 422 -15.84 -30.63 6.14
N HIS A 423 -15.05 -29.64 6.55
CA HIS A 423 -14.67 -29.43 7.96
C HIS A 423 -15.75 -28.74 8.80
N THR A 424 -16.66 -27.99 8.17
CA THR A 424 -17.71 -27.22 8.85
C THR A 424 -18.96 -28.07 9.13
N GLU A 425 -19.27 -29.06 8.28
CA GLU A 425 -20.39 -29.99 8.46
C GLU A 425 -20.33 -30.86 9.74
N PRO A 426 -19.20 -31.44 10.16
CA PRO A 426 -19.14 -32.27 11.38
C PRO A 426 -19.31 -31.48 12.69
N GLN A 427 -18.98 -30.18 12.72
CA GLN A 427 -19.10 -29.35 13.94
C GLN A 427 -20.56 -28.99 14.29
N LYS A 428 -21.50 -29.07 13.34
CA LYS A 428 -22.93 -28.82 13.62
C LYS A 428 -23.61 -29.96 14.38
N ILE A 429 -23.01 -31.17 14.42
CA ILE A 429 -23.64 -32.35 15.04
C ILE A 429 -23.25 -32.47 16.54
N GLU A 430 -22.09 -31.94 16.94
CA GLU A 430 -21.65 -31.98 18.35
C GLU A 430 -22.13 -30.78 19.19
N GLY A 431 -22.49 -29.65 18.56
CA GLY A 431 -22.93 -28.44 19.26
C GLY A 431 -24.35 -28.46 19.87
N LEU A 432 -25.08 -29.57 19.77
CA LEU A 432 -26.46 -29.67 20.29
C LEU A 432 -26.57 -30.38 21.65
N GLN A 433 -25.45 -30.74 22.28
CA GLN A 433 -25.42 -31.28 23.64
C GLN A 433 -24.43 -30.51 24.52
N SER A 434 -24.86 -29.36 25.04
CA SER A 434 -24.34 -28.86 26.31
C SER A 434 -25.49 -28.29 27.12
N GLY A 435 -25.89 -29.06 28.13
CA GLY A 435 -26.84 -28.62 29.14
C GLY A 435 -26.27 -27.48 29.97
N GLU A 436 -27.15 -26.60 30.40
CA GLU A 436 -26.90 -25.58 31.41
C GLU A 436 -26.39 -26.25 32.70
N MET A 437 -25.09 -26.14 33.00
CA MET A 437 -24.57 -26.31 34.35
C MET A 437 -23.40 -25.35 34.59
N ASP A 438 -23.59 -24.51 35.61
CA ASP A 438 -22.67 -23.65 36.35
C ASP A 438 -21.76 -22.67 35.59
N ALA A 439 -21.84 -21.40 36.01
CA ALA A 439 -21.00 -20.31 35.55
C ALA A 439 -19.52 -20.65 35.79
N ASP A 440 -18.83 -21.01 34.71
CA ASP A 440 -17.42 -21.39 34.70
C ASP A 440 -16.53 -20.18 34.97
N ASP A 441 -15.92 -20.14 36.16
CA ASP A 441 -14.88 -19.19 36.60
C ASP A 441 -13.59 -19.32 35.74
N GLY A 442 -13.52 -20.33 34.86
CA GLY A 442 -12.45 -20.57 33.91
C GLY A 442 -12.58 -19.86 32.55
N MET A 443 -13.72 -19.25 32.21
CA MET A 443 -13.90 -18.65 30.87
C MET A 443 -13.29 -17.25 30.73
N CYS A 444 -12.67 -16.99 29.58
CA CYS A 444 -12.10 -15.69 29.26
C CYS A 444 -13.19 -14.61 29.12
N CYS A 445 -13.22 -13.66 30.04
CA CYS A 445 -14.20 -12.55 30.03
C CYS A 445 -14.00 -11.53 28.89
N ILE A 446 -13.01 -11.72 28.01
CA ILE A 446 -12.77 -10.85 26.85
C ILE A 446 -13.44 -11.40 25.60
N CYS A 447 -13.26 -12.69 25.30
CA CYS A 447 -13.88 -13.32 24.13
C CYS A 447 -15.16 -14.10 24.45
N TYR A 448 -15.38 -14.47 25.72
CA TYR A 448 -16.47 -15.35 26.16
C TYR A 448 -16.55 -16.70 25.41
N ALA A 449 -15.45 -17.11 24.76
CA ALA A 449 -15.40 -18.28 23.88
C ALA A 449 -14.25 -19.25 24.20
N CYS A 450 -13.21 -18.79 24.89
CA CYS A 450 -12.03 -19.61 25.23
C CYS A 450 -11.77 -19.60 26.73
N GLU A 451 -11.08 -20.61 27.24
CA GLU A 451 -10.63 -20.65 28.64
C GLU A 451 -9.59 -19.56 28.94
N ALA A 452 -9.55 -19.08 30.18
CA ALA A 452 -8.62 -18.10 30.70
C ALA A 452 -7.24 -18.71 31.01
N ASP A 453 -6.57 -19.21 29.97
CA ASP A 453 -5.31 -19.96 29.99
C ASP A 453 -4.03 -19.09 30.09
N ALA A 454 -4.15 -17.78 30.33
CA ALA A 454 -3.02 -16.88 30.47
C ALA A 454 -3.13 -15.94 31.67
N GLN A 455 -2.01 -15.72 32.37
CA GLN A 455 -1.88 -14.81 33.51
C GLN A 455 -0.85 -13.70 33.23
N PHE A 456 -1.15 -12.47 33.64
CA PHE A 456 -0.33 -11.30 33.31
C PHE A 456 0.53 -10.84 34.48
N ALA A 457 1.85 -10.70 34.30
CA ALA A 457 2.73 -10.13 35.32
C ALA A 457 2.89 -8.60 35.14
N PRO A 458 2.89 -7.80 36.22
CA PRO A 458 2.81 -8.19 37.64
C PRO A 458 1.38 -8.21 38.22
N CYS A 459 0.35 -7.87 37.44
CA CYS A 459 -1.00 -7.60 37.97
C CYS A 459 -1.88 -8.84 38.23
N SER A 460 -1.42 -10.03 37.86
CA SER A 460 -2.08 -11.34 38.07
C SER A 460 -3.47 -11.52 37.46
N HIS A 461 -3.96 -10.58 36.65
CA HIS A 461 -5.21 -10.77 35.90
C HIS A 461 -5.05 -11.89 34.87
N ARG A 462 -6.19 -12.51 34.52
CA ARG A 462 -6.26 -13.64 33.59
C ARG A 462 -7.15 -13.33 32.39
N SER A 463 -6.80 -13.89 31.23
CA SER A 463 -7.66 -14.02 30.05
C SER A 463 -7.17 -15.22 29.23
N CYS A 464 -7.81 -15.53 28.11
CA CYS A 464 -7.19 -16.44 27.16
C CYS A 464 -5.92 -15.81 26.55
N PHE A 465 -4.95 -16.64 26.20
CA PHE A 465 -3.67 -16.25 25.63
C PHE A 465 -3.84 -15.48 24.32
N GLY A 466 -4.80 -15.88 23.49
CA GLY A 466 -5.12 -15.20 22.24
C GLY A 466 -5.56 -13.74 22.45
N CYS A 467 -6.44 -13.47 23.41
CA CYS A 467 -6.91 -12.11 23.69
C CYS A 467 -5.77 -11.21 24.16
N ILE A 468 -4.99 -11.65 25.17
CA ILE A 468 -3.90 -10.81 25.69
C ILE A 468 -2.78 -10.60 24.68
N THR A 469 -2.37 -11.64 23.94
CA THR A 469 -1.31 -11.48 22.94
C THR A 469 -1.72 -10.51 21.84
N ARG A 470 -2.98 -10.58 21.36
CA ARG A 470 -3.53 -9.61 20.40
C ARG A 470 -3.53 -8.19 20.94
N HIS A 471 -3.94 -8.00 22.19
CA HIS A 471 -3.98 -6.67 22.82
C HIS A 471 -2.59 -6.05 22.98
N LEU A 472 -1.61 -6.85 23.40
CA LEU A 472 -0.22 -6.41 23.57
C LEU A 472 0.48 -6.02 22.27
N LEU A 473 -0.11 -6.30 21.10
CA LEU A 473 0.36 -5.76 19.82
C LEU A 473 0.18 -4.25 19.73
N ASN A 474 -0.88 -3.70 20.34
CA ASN A 474 -1.24 -2.29 20.25
C ASN A 474 -1.13 -1.54 21.58
N CYS A 475 -1.31 -2.23 22.70
CA CYS A 475 -1.30 -1.62 24.04
C CYS A 475 -0.55 -2.51 25.04
N LYS A 476 0.55 -2.02 25.60
CA LYS A 476 1.37 -2.76 26.58
C LYS A 476 0.80 -2.75 28.01
N ARG A 477 -0.50 -2.47 28.17
CA ARG A 477 -1.16 -2.34 29.48
C ARG A 477 -2.23 -3.40 29.65
N CYS A 478 -2.53 -3.80 30.88
CA CYS A 478 -3.55 -4.79 31.20
C CYS A 478 -4.96 -4.24 30.91
N PHE A 479 -5.85 -5.08 30.37
CA PHE A 479 -7.27 -4.74 30.12
C PHE A 479 -8.01 -4.21 31.35
N PHE A 480 -7.71 -4.83 32.49
CA PHE A 480 -8.53 -4.71 33.69
C PHE A 480 -8.06 -3.57 34.59
N CYS A 481 -6.74 -3.46 34.81
CA CYS A 481 -6.17 -2.49 35.75
C CYS A 481 -5.28 -1.43 35.10
N ASN A 482 -5.08 -1.48 33.77
CA ASN A 482 -4.24 -0.54 33.03
C ASN A 482 -2.76 -0.51 33.47
N ALA A 483 -2.32 -1.46 34.30
CA ALA A 483 -0.91 -1.63 34.67
C ALA A 483 -0.10 -2.14 33.47
N THR A 484 1.17 -1.75 33.37
CA THR A 484 2.05 -2.24 32.30
C THR A 484 2.27 -3.74 32.45
N VAL A 485 1.99 -4.49 31.39
CA VAL A 485 2.20 -5.94 31.34
C VAL A 485 3.63 -6.20 30.91
N LEU A 486 4.39 -6.87 31.77
CA LEU A 486 5.79 -7.21 31.52
C LEU A 486 5.93 -8.61 30.91
N GLU A 487 5.07 -9.53 31.32
CA GLU A 487 5.10 -10.94 30.90
C GLU A 487 3.70 -11.53 30.88
N VAL A 488 3.48 -12.50 29.98
CA VAL A 488 2.26 -13.30 29.89
C VAL A 488 2.66 -14.76 30.05
N VAL A 489 2.19 -15.40 31.11
CA VAL A 489 2.48 -16.81 31.43
C VAL A 489 1.27 -17.66 31.05
N ARG A 490 1.45 -18.69 30.21
CA ARG A 490 0.40 -19.68 29.95
C ARG A 490 0.25 -20.60 31.14
N THR A 491 -0.94 -20.69 31.70
CA THR A 491 -1.32 -21.70 32.68
C THR A 491 -1.67 -22.97 31.92
N ILE A 492 -0.66 -23.77 31.57
CA ILE A 492 -0.89 -25.12 31.03
C ILE A 492 -1.35 -25.98 32.20
N GLU A 493 -2.63 -26.34 32.23
CA GLU A 493 -3.08 -27.42 33.11
C GLU A 493 -2.44 -28.72 32.62
N LYS A 494 -1.45 -29.21 33.36
CA LYS A 494 -1.00 -30.60 33.23
C LYS A 494 -2.12 -31.49 33.77
N THR A 495 -3.05 -31.89 32.92
CA THR A 495 -3.85 -33.10 33.16
C THR A 495 -2.97 -34.32 32.88
N VAL A 496 -2.09 -34.64 33.84
CA VAL A 496 -1.52 -35.98 33.99
C VAL A 496 -1.68 -36.36 35.45
N GLU A 497 -2.18 -37.58 35.66
CA GLU A 497 -2.60 -38.27 36.91
C GLU A 497 -4.13 -38.30 37.07
N ARG A 498 -4.85 -39.41 36.85
CA ARG A 498 -4.51 -40.84 36.82
C ARG A 498 -5.35 -41.62 35.81
#